data_AF-A0A662Q0T2-F1
#
_entry.id   AF-A0A662Q0T2-F1
#
_cell.length_a   1.000
_cell.length_b   1.000
_cell.length_c   1.000
_cell.angle_alpha   90.00
_cell.angle_beta   90.00
_cell.angle_gamma   90.00
#
_symmetry.space_group_name_H-M   'P 1'
#
loop_
_entity.id
_entity.type
_entity.pdbx_description
1 polymer ?
#
loop_
_entity_poly.entity_id
_entity_poly.type
_entity_poly.pdbx_seq_one_letter_code
_entity_poly.pdbx_strand_id
1 'polypeptide(L)'
;SEIIESLNYIEREFKEASESGGVDFVTIDTCELIDLSVNKMDIYDLEAMYEERLDSDLRRGLEKRYLDRVFKFVIDNDTVLYLKFSREDLIRLALKYLKSIEYIDRILSIIRKYIIRPFGIEIALDELPEHTKIKDLVFYLLELKRRGLDPDFIAPNIGFMKREDFKGDLKDFAQKLRLIHGIVKNFGSLISFHSGSGAHPYSDKGLGVWSTIRKVTGGAIKYKVSGVYIQLLLEVMSRFPKGSGPRRLYEEIYQVVLDTLEKYVLDRKGLYSPHLETMIKHYRETIERDPAKKMDPRADFFRHYFFLFQAIRDNKGVRYLREELLDLYSRDQLFRDIYRREAIKLTTRMLLKLGLAGNAMWFNVLHK
;
A
#
# COMPACT_ATOMS: atom_id res chain seq x y z
N SER A 1 4.80 12.52 -23.38
CA SER A 1 5.37 11.31 -22.74
C SER A 1 4.48 10.95 -21.57
N GLU A 2 4.39 9.66 -21.23
CA GLU A 2 3.57 9.14 -20.11
C GLU A 2 3.82 9.87 -18.79
N ILE A 3 5.09 10.25 -18.54
CA ILE A 3 5.48 11.05 -17.39
C ILE A 3 4.78 12.42 -17.35
N ILE A 4 4.69 13.13 -18.48
CA ILE A 4 4.03 14.45 -18.53
C ILE A 4 2.54 14.28 -18.28
N GLU A 5 1.93 13.24 -18.84
CA GLU A 5 0.52 12.92 -18.59
C GLU A 5 0.25 12.60 -17.12
N SER A 6 1.14 11.86 -16.46
CA SER A 6 1.09 11.57 -15.03
C SER A 6 1.22 12.85 -14.18
N LEU A 7 2.18 13.73 -14.48
CA LEU A 7 2.31 15.01 -13.77
C LEU A 7 1.09 15.92 -13.97
N ASN A 8 0.55 15.97 -15.19
CA ASN A 8 -0.68 16.71 -15.49
C ASN A 8 -1.90 16.12 -14.77
N TYR A 9 -1.96 14.79 -14.64
CA TYR A 9 -2.98 14.12 -13.83
C TYR A 9 -2.86 14.54 -12.36
N ILE A 10 -1.66 14.44 -11.77
CA ILE A 10 -1.40 14.88 -10.39
C ILE A 10 -1.83 16.34 -10.19
N GLU A 11 -1.48 17.24 -11.10
CA GLU A 11 -1.88 18.65 -11.00
C GLU A 11 -3.41 18.83 -11.00
N ARG A 12 -4.14 18.08 -11.84
CA ARG A 12 -5.62 18.11 -11.83
C ARG A 12 -6.21 17.57 -10.53
N GLU A 13 -5.71 16.44 -10.04
CA GLU A 13 -6.20 15.84 -8.79
C GLU A 13 -5.97 16.76 -7.58
N PHE A 14 -4.82 17.42 -7.50
CA PHE A 14 -4.55 18.37 -6.40
C PHE A 14 -5.33 19.67 -6.54
N LYS A 15 -5.66 20.10 -7.76
CA LYS A 15 -6.62 21.19 -7.99
C LYS A 15 -7.99 20.82 -7.43
N GLU A 16 -8.54 19.67 -7.82
CA GLU A 16 -9.85 19.19 -7.33
C GLU A 16 -9.84 19.01 -5.80
N ALA A 17 -8.76 18.43 -5.27
CA ALA A 17 -8.60 18.28 -3.83
C ALA A 17 -8.61 19.63 -3.11
N SER A 18 -7.93 20.65 -3.65
CA SER A 18 -7.91 22.00 -3.06
C SER A 18 -9.29 22.65 -3.05
N GLU A 19 -10.09 22.45 -4.10
CA GLU A 19 -11.47 22.93 -4.20
C GLU A 19 -12.41 22.22 -3.20
N SER A 20 -12.03 21.01 -2.75
CA SER A 20 -12.78 20.18 -1.81
C SER A 20 -12.29 20.28 -0.34
N GLY A 21 -11.46 21.28 -0.02
CA GLY A 21 -10.93 21.52 1.34
C GLY A 21 -9.49 21.08 1.57
N GLY A 22 -8.82 20.56 0.53
CA GLY A 22 -7.42 20.15 0.54
C GLY A 22 -7.16 18.82 1.24
N VAL A 23 -5.88 18.46 1.38
CA VAL A 23 -5.44 17.26 2.10
C VAL A 23 -4.34 17.61 3.11
N ASP A 24 -4.34 16.93 4.24
CA ASP A 24 -3.33 17.06 5.31
C ASP A 24 -2.09 16.20 5.07
N PHE A 25 -2.17 15.28 4.12
CA PHE A 25 -1.21 14.21 3.98
C PHE A 25 -1.15 13.71 2.54
N VAL A 26 0.05 13.60 1.97
CA VAL A 26 0.26 13.09 0.61
C VAL A 26 1.12 11.84 0.63
N THR A 27 0.80 10.89 -0.24
CA THR A 27 1.63 9.70 -0.47
C THR A 27 2.15 9.76 -1.89
N ILE A 28 3.46 9.80 -2.04
CA ILE A 28 4.14 9.89 -3.32
C ILE A 28 4.69 8.52 -3.66
N ASP A 29 4.17 7.98 -4.75
CA ASP A 29 4.65 6.75 -5.36
C ASP A 29 5.38 7.09 -6.65
N THR A 30 6.63 6.65 -6.74
CA THR A 30 7.45 6.75 -7.96
C THR A 30 8.09 5.41 -8.33
N CYS A 31 7.47 4.29 -7.91
CA CYS A 31 8.01 2.94 -8.12
C CYS A 31 8.24 2.62 -9.61
N GLU A 32 7.35 3.10 -10.49
CA GLU A 32 7.49 2.96 -11.95
C GLU A 32 8.75 3.64 -12.53
N LEU A 33 9.35 4.58 -11.79
CA LEU A 33 10.59 5.26 -12.20
C LEU A 33 11.86 4.58 -11.66
N ILE A 34 11.70 3.51 -10.88
CA ILE A 34 12.81 2.74 -10.31
C ILE A 34 13.23 1.67 -11.34
N ASP A 35 14.46 1.78 -11.84
CA ASP A 35 14.96 0.87 -12.88
C ASP A 35 15.47 -0.43 -12.27
N LEU A 36 14.59 -1.45 -12.20
CA LEU A 36 14.94 -2.77 -11.68
C LEU A 36 15.79 -3.61 -12.65
N SER A 37 15.88 -3.21 -13.91
CA SER A 37 16.66 -3.96 -14.92
C SER A 37 18.15 -3.99 -14.55
N VAL A 38 18.62 -2.92 -13.90
CA VAL A 38 20.01 -2.79 -13.45
C VAL A 38 20.40 -3.83 -12.40
N ASN A 39 19.46 -4.50 -11.72
CA ASN A 39 19.78 -5.57 -10.77
C ASN A 39 20.38 -6.82 -11.45
N LYS A 40 20.17 -6.99 -12.76
CA LYS A 40 20.61 -8.17 -13.52
C LYS A 40 21.91 -7.94 -14.31
N MET A 41 22.41 -6.71 -14.31
CA MET A 41 23.60 -6.30 -15.07
C MET A 41 24.88 -6.60 -14.29
N ASP A 42 25.94 -6.91 -15.01
CA ASP A 42 27.29 -6.99 -14.45
C ASP A 42 27.88 -5.60 -14.22
N ILE A 43 29.06 -5.55 -13.60
CA ILE A 43 29.71 -4.29 -13.25
C ILE A 43 30.15 -3.48 -14.47
N TYR A 44 30.54 -4.11 -15.58
CA TYR A 44 31.05 -3.40 -16.76
C TYR A 44 29.93 -2.65 -17.46
N ASP A 45 28.79 -3.31 -17.66
CA ASP A 45 27.59 -2.68 -18.22
C ASP A 45 27.08 -1.55 -17.32
N LEU A 46 27.10 -1.77 -16.00
CA LEU A 46 26.72 -0.75 -15.03
C LEU A 46 27.64 0.47 -15.07
N GLU A 47 28.96 0.29 -15.15
CA GLU A 47 29.91 1.38 -15.23
C GLU A 47 29.71 2.19 -16.52
N ALA A 48 29.55 1.53 -17.66
CA ALA A 48 29.27 2.20 -18.93
C ALA A 48 27.97 3.03 -18.85
N MET A 49 26.89 2.45 -18.32
CA MET A 49 25.62 3.16 -18.14
C MET A 49 25.72 4.30 -17.13
N TYR A 50 26.52 4.15 -16.07
CA TYR A 50 26.77 5.20 -15.09
C TYR A 50 27.47 6.39 -15.73
N GLU A 51 28.48 6.15 -16.55
CA GLU A 51 29.21 7.19 -17.26
C GLU A 51 28.38 7.89 -18.33
N GLU A 52 27.55 7.13 -19.04
CA GLU A 52 26.66 7.65 -20.10
C GLU A 52 25.51 8.48 -19.52
N ARG A 53 24.84 7.97 -18.48
CA ARG A 53 23.58 8.56 -17.97
C ARG A 53 23.79 9.64 -16.93
N LEU A 54 24.94 9.69 -16.26
CA LEU A 54 25.21 10.62 -15.15
C LEU A 54 26.44 11.46 -15.46
N ASP A 55 26.26 12.79 -15.37
CA ASP A 55 27.34 13.74 -15.61
C ASP A 55 28.48 13.56 -14.60
N SER A 56 29.68 14.01 -15.00
CA SER A 56 30.91 13.79 -14.25
C SER A 56 30.89 14.42 -12.86
N ASP A 57 30.21 15.56 -12.67
CA ASP A 57 30.12 16.24 -11.38
C ASP A 57 29.22 15.48 -10.41
N LEU A 58 28.05 15.03 -10.88
CA LEU A 58 27.14 14.20 -10.10
C LEU A 58 27.83 12.90 -9.67
N ARG A 59 28.55 12.24 -10.58
CA ARG A 59 29.29 11.00 -10.27
C ARG A 59 30.37 11.22 -9.21
N ARG A 60 31.23 12.23 -9.37
CA ARG A 60 32.25 12.59 -8.37
C ARG A 60 31.61 12.92 -7.01
N GLY A 61 30.49 13.63 -7.04
CA GLY A 61 29.73 13.98 -5.84
C GLY A 61 29.21 12.74 -5.12
N LEU A 62 28.64 11.77 -5.84
CA LEU A 62 28.17 10.50 -5.30
C LEU A 62 29.34 9.71 -4.70
N GLU A 63 30.41 9.50 -5.47
CA GLU A 63 31.58 8.73 -5.02
C GLU A 63 32.17 9.30 -3.72
N LYS A 64 32.35 10.62 -3.64
CA LYS A 64 32.83 11.32 -2.44
C LYS A 64 31.93 11.12 -1.21
N ARG A 65 30.62 10.97 -1.41
CA ARG A 65 29.64 10.82 -0.31
C ARG A 65 29.52 9.40 0.20
N TYR A 66 29.74 8.39 -0.64
CA TYR A 66 29.45 6.99 -0.30
C TYR A 66 30.68 6.10 -0.19
N LEU A 67 31.68 6.28 -1.06
CA LEU A 67 32.87 5.42 -1.07
C LEU A 67 33.77 5.73 0.12
N ASP A 68 34.41 4.68 0.63
CA ASP A 68 35.31 4.71 1.80
C ASP A 68 34.67 5.26 3.09
N ARG A 69 33.34 5.34 3.13
CA ARG A 69 32.58 5.77 4.31
C ARG A 69 31.92 4.61 5.03
N VAL A 70 31.79 4.77 6.34
CA VAL A 70 30.99 3.89 7.21
C VAL A 70 29.80 4.66 7.73
N PHE A 71 28.61 4.24 7.35
CA PHE A 71 27.35 4.76 7.87
C PHE A 71 26.97 3.96 9.12
N LYS A 72 26.49 4.65 10.14
CA LYS A 72 26.11 4.06 11.43
C LYS A 72 24.65 4.36 11.70
N PHE A 73 23.87 3.34 12.04
CA PHE A 73 22.45 3.47 12.38
C PHE A 73 22.17 2.77 13.70
N VAL A 74 21.53 3.49 14.63
CA VAL A 74 21.06 2.90 15.89
C VAL A 74 19.78 2.13 15.61
N ILE A 75 19.84 0.79 15.68
CA ILE A 75 18.67 -0.05 15.37
C ILE A 75 17.74 -0.15 16.58
N ASP A 76 18.33 -0.32 17.75
CA ASP A 76 17.70 -0.33 19.08
C ASP A 76 18.77 -0.08 20.14
N ASN A 77 18.40 -0.20 21.42
CA ASN A 77 19.26 0.15 22.55
C ASN A 77 20.61 -0.58 22.54
N ASP A 78 20.67 -1.81 22.01
CA ASP A 78 21.85 -2.66 22.11
C ASP A 78 22.49 -2.98 20.75
N THR A 79 21.93 -2.43 19.66
CA THR A 79 22.33 -2.80 18.29
C THR A 79 22.61 -1.58 17.42
N VAL A 80 23.83 -1.53 16.88
CA VAL A 80 24.24 -0.54 15.88
C VAL A 80 24.57 -1.26 14.58
N LEU A 81 23.92 -0.85 13.49
CA LEU A 81 24.24 -1.31 12.15
C LEU A 81 25.34 -0.43 11.55
N TYR A 82 26.39 -1.06 11.06
CA TYR A 82 27.46 -0.43 10.29
C TYR A 82 27.31 -0.82 8.83
N LEU A 83 27.21 0.16 7.93
CA LEU A 83 27.00 -0.06 6.50
C LEU A 83 28.10 0.62 5.69
N LYS A 84 28.62 -0.11 4.69
CA LYS A 84 29.54 0.40 3.66
C LYS A 84 28.92 0.15 2.29
N PHE A 85 29.24 1.03 1.35
CA PHE A 85 28.88 0.88 -0.06
C PHE A 85 30.15 0.61 -0.86
N SER A 86 30.14 -0.47 -1.63
CA SER A 86 31.14 -0.69 -2.68
C SER A 86 30.86 0.24 -3.86
N ARG A 87 31.81 0.29 -4.80
CA ARG A 87 31.62 0.98 -6.08
C ARG A 87 30.41 0.42 -6.85
N GLU A 88 30.30 -0.90 -6.88
CA GLU A 88 29.17 -1.57 -7.52
C GLU A 88 27.83 -1.23 -6.83
N ASP A 89 27.77 -1.24 -5.50
CA ASP A 89 26.56 -0.86 -4.77
C ASP A 89 26.14 0.56 -5.16
N LEU A 90 27.09 1.52 -5.13
CA LEU A 90 26.82 2.92 -5.42
C LEU A 90 26.27 3.11 -6.83
N ILE A 91 26.95 2.55 -7.83
CA ILE A 91 26.57 2.68 -9.23
C ILE A 91 25.17 2.08 -9.46
N ARG A 92 24.96 0.85 -8.98
CA ARG A 92 23.69 0.15 -9.15
C ARG A 92 22.55 0.92 -8.51
N LEU A 93 22.73 1.42 -7.28
CA LEU A 93 21.72 2.19 -6.56
C LEU A 93 21.46 3.56 -7.19
N ALA A 94 22.50 4.23 -7.68
CA ALA A 94 22.38 5.51 -8.37
C ALA A 94 21.54 5.37 -9.65
N LEU A 95 21.87 4.41 -10.50
CA LEU A 95 21.13 4.12 -11.73
C LEU A 95 19.69 3.69 -11.45
N LYS A 96 19.48 2.93 -10.37
CA LYS A 96 18.18 2.42 -9.96
C LYS A 96 17.23 3.51 -9.46
N TYR A 97 17.72 4.44 -8.62
CA TYR A 97 16.85 5.28 -7.79
C TYR A 97 16.89 6.78 -8.10
N LEU A 98 17.96 7.33 -8.69
CA LEU A 98 18.10 8.79 -8.80
C LEU A 98 16.97 9.45 -9.60
N LYS A 99 16.49 8.79 -10.65
CA LYS A 99 15.35 9.25 -11.44
C LYS A 99 14.08 9.35 -10.58
N SER A 100 13.72 8.29 -9.86
CA SER A 100 12.58 8.29 -8.93
C SER A 100 12.67 9.43 -7.91
N ILE A 101 13.85 9.61 -7.30
CA ILE A 101 14.10 10.66 -6.30
C ILE A 101 13.96 12.07 -6.90
N GLU A 102 14.45 12.30 -8.12
CA GLU A 102 14.28 13.59 -8.81
C GLU A 102 12.81 13.93 -9.06
N TYR A 103 12.00 12.94 -9.41
CA TYR A 103 10.58 13.16 -9.66
C TYR A 103 9.77 13.45 -8.40
N ILE A 104 10.23 13.01 -7.22
CA ILE A 104 9.61 13.41 -5.95
C ILE A 104 9.62 14.93 -5.78
N ASP A 105 10.76 15.60 -6.06
CA ASP A 105 10.85 17.07 -5.97
C ASP A 105 9.86 17.76 -6.91
N ARG A 106 9.72 17.23 -8.14
CA ARG A 106 8.80 17.77 -9.14
C ARG A 106 7.35 17.62 -8.71
N ILE A 107 6.98 16.46 -8.19
CA ILE A 107 5.64 16.18 -7.67
C ILE A 107 5.36 17.10 -6.47
N LEU A 108 6.28 17.22 -5.52
CA LEU A 108 6.12 18.12 -4.37
C LEU A 108 5.99 19.58 -4.78
N SER A 109 6.73 20.03 -5.79
CA SER A 109 6.60 21.39 -6.34
C SER A 109 5.19 21.64 -6.88
N ILE A 110 4.60 20.67 -7.60
CA ILE A 110 3.20 20.75 -8.06
C ILE A 110 2.25 20.81 -6.87
N ILE A 111 2.37 19.89 -5.92
CA ILE A 111 1.49 19.79 -4.74
C ILE A 111 1.48 21.10 -3.94
N ARG A 112 2.65 21.70 -3.73
CA ARG A 112 2.82 22.95 -2.96
C ARG A 112 2.15 24.16 -3.60
N LYS A 113 1.76 24.10 -4.89
CA LYS A 113 0.93 25.14 -5.52
C LYS A 113 -0.51 25.13 -4.99
N TYR A 114 -1.01 23.97 -4.57
CA TYR A 114 -2.41 23.74 -4.19
C TYR A 114 -2.60 23.56 -2.68
N ILE A 115 -1.54 23.18 -1.96
CA ILE A 115 -1.56 23.02 -0.50
C ILE A 115 -0.60 24.02 0.13
N ILE A 116 -1.16 25.13 0.60
CA ILE A 116 -0.40 26.25 1.19
C ILE A 116 0.01 25.94 2.65
N ARG A 117 -0.81 25.17 3.36
CA ARG A 117 -0.58 24.79 4.76
C ARG A 117 0.42 23.64 4.90
N PRO A 118 1.07 23.47 6.07
CA PRO A 118 1.87 22.27 6.33
C PRO A 118 1.05 20.99 6.09
N PHE A 119 1.67 20.02 5.43
CA PHE A 119 1.10 18.71 5.15
C PHE A 119 2.16 17.63 5.34
N GLY A 120 1.74 16.44 5.74
CA GLY A 120 2.63 15.31 5.92
C GLY A 120 2.98 14.63 4.59
N ILE A 121 4.19 14.08 4.50
CA ILE A 121 4.73 13.42 3.32
C ILE A 121 5.01 11.95 3.63
N GLU A 122 4.49 11.06 2.79
CA GLU A 122 4.91 9.67 2.72
C GLU A 122 5.56 9.37 1.38
N ILE A 123 6.67 8.63 1.40
CA ILE A 123 7.23 8.02 0.20
C ILE A 123 6.90 6.53 0.19
N ALA A 124 6.29 6.06 -0.90
CA ALA A 124 5.93 4.67 -1.11
C ALA A 124 6.95 3.94 -1.98
N LEU A 125 7.35 2.75 -1.53
CA LEU A 125 8.23 1.79 -2.19
C LEU A 125 7.63 0.37 -2.13
N ASP A 126 6.39 0.22 -1.65
CA ASP A 126 5.76 -1.07 -1.38
C ASP A 126 5.25 -1.77 -2.64
N GLU A 127 5.04 -1.02 -3.73
CA GLU A 127 4.59 -1.56 -5.02
C GLU A 127 5.72 -2.18 -5.86
N LEU A 128 6.99 -2.03 -5.43
CA LEU A 128 8.09 -2.74 -6.06
C LEU A 128 7.87 -4.26 -5.99
N PRO A 129 8.20 -5.05 -7.03
CA PRO A 129 8.05 -6.51 -7.02
C PRO A 129 9.04 -7.24 -6.10
N GLU A 130 10.08 -6.55 -5.63
CA GLU A 130 11.06 -7.09 -4.69
C GLU A 130 10.97 -6.40 -3.31
N HIS A 131 11.29 -7.15 -2.25
CA HIS A 131 11.37 -6.57 -0.90
C HIS A 131 12.45 -5.48 -0.84
N THR A 132 12.17 -4.40 -0.12
CA THR A 132 13.12 -3.30 0.06
C THR A 132 14.35 -3.79 0.84
N LYS A 133 15.51 -3.79 0.17
CA LYS A 133 16.79 -4.15 0.78
C LYS A 133 17.32 -3.00 1.64
N ILE A 134 18.19 -3.34 2.60
CA ILE A 134 18.73 -2.37 3.55
C ILE A 134 19.58 -1.28 2.87
N LYS A 135 20.46 -1.65 1.93
CA LYS A 135 21.29 -0.67 1.19
C LYS A 135 20.43 0.24 0.32
N ASP A 136 19.41 -0.32 -0.34
CA ASP A 136 18.44 0.42 -1.14
C ASP A 136 17.72 1.48 -0.29
N LEU A 137 17.16 1.08 0.85
CA LEU A 137 16.50 1.99 1.79
C LEU A 137 17.43 3.11 2.26
N VAL A 138 18.65 2.75 2.69
CA VAL A 138 19.62 3.75 3.21
C VAL A 138 20.04 4.73 2.12
N PHE A 139 20.36 4.25 0.92
CA PHE A 139 20.72 5.11 -0.20
C PHE A 139 19.58 6.07 -0.54
N TYR A 140 18.35 5.54 -0.63
CA TYR A 140 17.17 6.34 -0.94
C TYR A 140 16.95 7.46 0.10
N LEU A 141 16.99 7.12 1.40
CA LEU A 141 16.80 8.09 2.48
C LEU A 141 17.93 9.12 2.58
N LEU A 142 19.18 8.73 2.32
CA LEU A 142 20.30 9.66 2.30
C LEU A 142 20.17 10.68 1.17
N GLU A 143 19.77 10.23 -0.03
CA GLU A 143 19.58 11.14 -1.16
C GLU A 143 18.33 12.04 -1.02
N LEU A 144 17.24 11.55 -0.40
CA LEU A 144 16.13 12.40 0.01
C LEU A 144 16.58 13.49 0.99
N LYS A 145 17.26 13.09 2.07
CA LYS A 145 17.76 14.04 3.09
C LYS A 145 18.71 15.08 2.49
N ARG A 146 19.55 14.68 1.54
CA ARG A 146 20.46 15.59 0.82
C ARG A 146 19.70 16.66 0.02
N ARG A 147 18.50 16.35 -0.46
CA ARG A 147 17.62 17.28 -1.16
C ARG A 147 16.77 18.13 -0.21
N GLY A 148 16.93 17.98 1.10
CA GLY A 148 16.11 18.65 2.11
C GLY A 148 14.71 18.05 2.24
N LEU A 149 14.53 16.79 1.84
CA LEU A 149 13.29 16.05 2.00
C LEU A 149 13.38 15.12 3.20
N ASP A 150 12.64 15.45 4.26
CA ASP A 150 12.46 14.64 5.46
C ASP A 150 11.01 14.14 5.51
N PRO A 151 10.69 12.98 4.90
CA PRO A 151 9.31 12.47 4.90
C PRO A 151 8.89 12.00 6.29
N ASP A 152 7.63 12.24 6.67
CA ASP A 152 7.08 11.73 7.93
C ASP A 152 6.99 10.20 7.92
N PHE A 153 6.71 9.62 6.75
CA PHE A 153 6.52 8.19 6.60
C PHE A 153 7.25 7.60 5.39
N ILE A 154 7.74 6.37 5.57
CA ILE A 154 8.28 5.54 4.48
C ILE A 154 7.48 4.25 4.44
N ALA A 155 6.97 3.89 3.26
CA ALA A 155 6.30 2.62 3.03
C ALA A 155 7.20 1.66 2.23
N PRO A 156 8.06 0.87 2.89
CA PRO A 156 8.88 -0.13 2.23
C PRO A 156 8.07 -1.37 1.82
N ASN A 157 8.50 -2.08 0.78
CA ASN A 157 8.01 -3.43 0.51
C ASN A 157 8.59 -4.41 1.54
N ILE A 158 7.71 -4.90 2.40
CA ILE A 158 7.99 -5.88 3.47
C ILE A 158 7.35 -7.26 3.21
N GLY A 159 6.84 -7.50 2.00
CA GLY A 159 6.18 -8.75 1.60
C GLY A 159 4.68 -8.79 1.89
N PHE A 160 4.03 -7.64 2.11
CA PHE A 160 2.58 -7.57 2.27
C PHE A 160 1.88 -7.49 0.92
N MET A 161 1.01 -8.48 0.64
CA MET A 161 0.20 -8.48 -0.58
C MET A 161 -1.21 -7.95 -0.32
N LYS A 162 -1.82 -7.25 -1.28
CA LYS A 162 -3.19 -6.71 -1.15
C LYS A 162 -4.17 -7.87 -0.90
N ARG A 163 -4.97 -7.78 0.17
CA ARG A 163 -6.04 -8.73 0.54
C ARG A 163 -5.59 -10.19 0.72
N GLU A 164 -4.36 -10.39 1.15
CA GLU A 164 -3.82 -11.71 1.48
C GLU A 164 -3.20 -11.68 2.87
N ASP A 165 -3.25 -12.81 3.57
CA ASP A 165 -2.49 -12.96 4.80
C ASP A 165 -0.99 -13.09 4.50
N PHE A 166 -0.17 -12.62 5.42
CA PHE A 166 1.26 -12.85 5.40
C PHE A 166 1.52 -14.34 5.63
N LYS A 167 2.20 -14.97 4.66
CA LYS A 167 2.52 -16.40 4.66
C LYS A 167 3.98 -16.70 5.04
N GLY A 168 4.79 -15.67 5.29
CA GLY A 168 6.19 -15.81 5.64
C GLY A 168 6.42 -16.17 7.11
N ASP A 169 7.66 -16.52 7.45
CA ASP A 169 8.05 -16.76 8.85
C ASP A 169 8.07 -15.45 9.66
N LEU A 170 7.45 -15.49 10.84
CA LEU A 170 7.32 -14.30 11.69
C LEU A 170 8.63 -13.88 12.36
N LYS A 171 9.58 -14.81 12.58
CA LYS A 171 10.89 -14.45 13.15
C LYS A 171 11.72 -13.71 12.11
N ASP A 172 11.76 -14.21 10.88
CA ASP A 172 12.42 -13.54 9.76
C ASP A 172 11.80 -12.17 9.47
N PHE A 173 10.46 -12.10 9.48
CA PHE A 173 9.74 -10.85 9.35
C PHE A 173 10.11 -9.85 10.46
N ALA A 174 10.14 -10.30 11.71
CA ALA A 174 10.52 -9.45 12.84
C ALA A 174 11.95 -8.92 12.74
N GLN A 175 12.92 -9.77 12.32
CA GLN A 175 14.31 -9.36 12.15
C GLN A 175 14.48 -8.32 11.05
N LYS A 176 13.84 -8.55 9.88
CA LYS A 176 13.87 -7.60 8.76
C LYS A 176 13.21 -6.28 9.14
N LEU A 177 12.02 -6.35 9.75
CA LEU A 177 11.29 -5.17 10.19
C LEU A 177 12.07 -4.37 11.23
N ARG A 178 12.78 -5.04 12.16
CA ARG A 178 13.61 -4.40 13.17
C ARG A 178 14.69 -3.52 12.53
N LEU A 179 15.41 -4.04 11.55
CA LEU A 179 16.45 -3.28 10.83
C LEU A 179 15.86 -2.09 10.07
N ILE A 180 14.77 -2.31 9.32
CA ILE A 180 14.09 -1.26 8.56
C ILE A 180 13.57 -0.17 9.52
N HIS A 181 12.94 -0.56 10.63
CA HIS A 181 12.38 0.37 11.62
C HIS A 181 13.47 1.22 12.25
N GLY A 182 14.57 0.58 12.68
CA GLY A 182 15.73 1.26 13.20
C GLY A 182 16.27 2.31 12.23
N ILE A 183 16.50 1.92 10.97
CA ILE A 183 16.99 2.84 9.93
C ILE A 183 16.03 4.00 9.73
N VAL A 184 14.75 3.73 9.45
CA VAL A 184 13.73 4.78 9.20
C VAL A 184 13.65 5.77 10.38
N LYS A 185 13.75 5.29 11.62
CA LYS A 185 13.79 6.13 12.83
C LYS A 185 15.02 7.04 12.91
N ASN A 186 16.19 6.60 12.43
CA ASN A 186 17.39 7.46 12.37
C ASN A 186 17.23 8.66 11.42
N PHE A 187 16.28 8.59 10.49
CA PHE A 187 15.92 9.70 9.60
C PHE A 187 14.78 10.56 10.12
N GLY A 188 14.23 10.26 11.31
CA GLY A 188 13.09 10.99 11.88
C GLY A 188 11.73 10.60 11.31
N SER A 189 11.67 9.55 10.49
CA SER A 189 10.46 9.05 9.85
C SER A 189 9.86 7.87 10.62
N LEU A 190 8.62 7.49 10.30
CA LEU A 190 7.96 6.26 10.74
C LEU A 190 7.70 5.30 9.58
N ILE A 191 7.62 4.01 9.86
CA ILE A 191 7.20 3.04 8.84
C ILE A 191 5.69 3.16 8.62
N SER A 192 5.29 3.21 7.36
CA SER A 192 3.90 3.07 6.93
C SER A 192 3.68 1.70 6.28
N PHE A 193 2.78 0.91 6.85
CA PHE A 193 2.43 -0.40 6.33
C PHE A 193 1.28 -0.24 5.32
N HIS A 194 1.56 -0.49 4.05
CA HIS A 194 0.55 -0.62 3.01
C HIS A 194 0.06 -2.06 2.89
N SER A 195 -1.02 -2.26 2.14
CA SER A 195 -1.64 -3.58 1.97
C SER A 195 -1.94 -4.27 3.31
N GLY A 196 -2.24 -3.48 4.35
CA GLY A 196 -2.38 -3.97 5.73
C GLY A 196 -3.60 -4.84 6.00
N SER A 197 -4.54 -4.90 5.05
CA SER A 197 -5.68 -5.82 5.13
C SER A 197 -5.22 -7.26 4.82
N GLY A 198 -5.66 -8.21 5.65
CA GLY A 198 -5.45 -9.64 5.42
C GLY A 198 -6.42 -10.24 4.40
N ALA A 199 -6.46 -11.58 4.34
CA ALA A 199 -7.35 -12.34 3.47
C ALA A 199 -8.83 -12.00 3.70
N HIS A 200 -9.22 -11.73 4.94
CA HIS A 200 -10.58 -11.31 5.28
C HIS A 200 -10.57 -10.42 6.54
N PRO A 201 -11.70 -9.76 6.90
CA PRO A 201 -11.78 -8.85 8.03
C PRO A 201 -11.47 -9.46 9.41
N TYR A 202 -11.20 -10.76 9.51
CA TYR A 202 -10.95 -11.47 10.77
C TYR A 202 -9.60 -12.18 10.79
N SER A 203 -8.78 -12.03 9.74
CA SER A 203 -7.52 -12.75 9.62
C SER A 203 -6.31 -12.02 10.19
N ASP A 204 -6.44 -10.73 10.50
CA ASP A 204 -5.39 -9.90 11.13
C ASP A 204 -4.07 -9.84 10.36
N LYS A 205 -4.17 -9.88 9.01
CA LYS A 205 -3.03 -10.01 8.10
C LYS A 205 -2.25 -11.32 8.26
N GLY A 206 -2.81 -12.31 8.96
CA GLY A 206 -2.15 -13.52 9.40
C GLY A 206 -1.95 -13.52 10.92
N LEU A 207 -2.16 -14.68 11.53
CA LEU A 207 -2.05 -14.84 12.98
C LEU A 207 -0.67 -14.37 13.48
N GLY A 208 -0.66 -13.45 14.44
CA GLY A 208 0.58 -12.97 15.07
C GLY A 208 1.29 -11.81 14.35
N VAL A 209 0.84 -11.41 13.15
CA VAL A 209 1.50 -10.34 12.37
C VAL A 209 1.41 -8.99 13.07
N TRP A 210 0.20 -8.55 13.44
CA TRP A 210 0.02 -7.26 14.13
C TRP A 210 0.75 -7.18 15.48
N SER A 211 0.75 -8.26 16.27
CA SER A 211 1.51 -8.31 17.52
C SER A 211 3.02 -8.26 17.28
N THR A 212 3.50 -8.88 16.20
CA THR A 212 4.92 -8.82 15.82
C THR A 212 5.32 -7.40 15.43
N ILE A 213 4.49 -6.72 14.60
CA ILE A 213 4.69 -5.30 14.25
C ILE A 213 4.76 -4.46 15.52
N ARG A 214 3.76 -4.58 16.41
CA ARG A 214 3.72 -3.82 17.67
C ARG A 214 4.98 -4.07 18.51
N LYS A 215 5.40 -5.33 18.67
CA LYS A 215 6.58 -5.68 19.48
C LYS A 215 7.87 -5.05 18.93
N VAL A 216 8.04 -5.05 17.62
CA VAL A 216 9.25 -4.53 16.97
C VAL A 216 9.28 -2.99 16.94
N THR A 217 8.14 -2.36 16.72
CA THR A 217 8.05 -0.91 16.47
C THR A 217 7.63 -0.10 17.69
N GLY A 218 7.24 -0.77 18.79
CA GLY A 218 6.65 -0.12 19.95
C GLY A 218 5.31 0.57 19.66
N GLY A 219 4.66 0.28 18.53
CA GLY A 219 3.44 0.96 18.07
C GLY A 219 3.69 2.27 17.31
N ALA A 220 4.95 2.67 17.09
CA ALA A 220 5.32 3.87 16.32
C ALA A 220 5.26 3.59 14.81
N ILE A 221 4.05 3.51 14.28
CA ILE A 221 3.77 3.15 12.88
C ILE A 221 2.61 3.96 12.31
N LYS A 222 2.51 3.95 10.99
CA LYS A 222 1.25 4.16 10.27
C LYS A 222 0.80 2.83 9.65
N TYR A 223 -0.50 2.56 9.67
CA TYR A 223 -1.05 1.32 9.15
C TYR A 223 -2.24 1.63 8.23
N LYS A 224 -2.07 1.42 6.92
CA LYS A 224 -3.09 1.74 5.92
C LYS A 224 -4.01 0.54 5.66
N VAL A 225 -5.31 0.79 5.82
CA VAL A 225 -6.39 -0.13 5.46
C VAL A 225 -7.44 0.63 4.65
N SER A 226 -8.05 -0.04 3.67
CA SER A 226 -9.11 0.56 2.84
C SER A 226 -10.20 -0.47 2.53
N GLY A 227 -9.89 -1.47 1.71
CA GLY A 227 -10.86 -2.44 1.19
C GLY A 227 -11.52 -3.34 2.25
N VAL A 228 -10.89 -3.53 3.42
CA VAL A 228 -11.38 -4.46 4.46
C VAL A 228 -12.76 -4.08 5.01
N TYR A 229 -13.10 -2.79 5.08
CA TYR A 229 -14.40 -2.35 5.58
C TYR A 229 -15.52 -2.61 4.58
N ILE A 230 -15.25 -2.48 3.28
CA ILE A 230 -16.21 -2.88 2.24
C ILE A 230 -16.35 -4.40 2.19
N GLN A 231 -15.25 -5.15 2.34
CA GLN A 231 -15.34 -6.61 2.46
C GLN A 231 -16.14 -7.04 3.69
N LEU A 232 -15.96 -6.35 4.83
CA LEU A 232 -16.75 -6.57 6.04
C LEU A 232 -18.23 -6.27 5.82
N LEU A 233 -18.56 -5.19 5.10
CA LEU A 233 -19.92 -4.84 4.74
C LEU A 233 -20.59 -5.97 3.96
N LEU A 234 -19.92 -6.48 2.92
CA LEU A 234 -20.41 -7.58 2.09
C LEU A 234 -20.53 -8.88 2.89
N GLU A 235 -19.59 -9.16 3.79
CA GLU A 235 -19.66 -10.33 4.68
C GLU A 235 -20.78 -10.22 5.73
N VAL A 236 -21.11 -9.00 6.19
CA VAL A 236 -22.28 -8.76 7.04
C VAL A 236 -23.56 -8.99 6.24
N MET A 237 -23.68 -8.39 5.05
CA MET A 237 -24.86 -8.54 4.19
C MET A 237 -25.12 -10.01 3.81
N SER A 238 -24.06 -10.78 3.55
CA SER A 238 -24.20 -12.20 3.23
C SER A 238 -24.75 -13.04 4.39
N ARG A 239 -24.63 -12.59 5.64
CA ARG A 239 -25.18 -13.31 6.82
C ARG A 239 -26.65 -13.01 7.09
N PHE A 240 -27.24 -12.01 6.41
CA PHE A 240 -28.66 -11.71 6.57
C PHE A 240 -29.55 -12.84 6.03
N PRO A 241 -30.78 -13.00 6.56
CA PRO A 241 -31.73 -14.00 6.07
C PRO A 241 -32.00 -13.85 4.58
N LYS A 242 -32.15 -14.99 3.87
CA LYS A 242 -32.58 -15.00 2.45
C LYS A 242 -33.90 -14.23 2.29
N GLY A 243 -33.97 -13.43 1.24
CA GLY A 243 -35.12 -12.56 0.98
C GLY A 243 -35.18 -11.28 1.81
N SER A 244 -34.19 -10.98 2.66
CA SER A 244 -34.04 -9.63 3.23
C SER A 244 -33.39 -8.66 2.24
N GLY A 245 -33.55 -7.35 2.46
CA GLY A 245 -32.92 -6.30 1.62
C GLY A 245 -31.40 -6.47 1.49
N PRO A 246 -30.64 -6.52 2.61
CA PRO A 246 -29.19 -6.71 2.59
C PRO A 246 -28.75 -7.99 1.89
N ARG A 247 -29.45 -9.11 2.13
CA ARG A 247 -29.10 -10.38 1.52
C ARG A 247 -29.33 -10.37 0.00
N ARG A 248 -30.45 -9.82 -0.48
CA ARG A 248 -30.74 -9.69 -1.92
C ARG A 248 -29.69 -8.83 -2.63
N LEU A 249 -29.39 -7.66 -2.09
CA LEU A 249 -28.42 -6.76 -2.71
C LEU A 249 -27.01 -7.39 -2.72
N TYR A 250 -26.63 -8.13 -1.68
CA TYR A 250 -25.38 -8.89 -1.68
C TYR A 250 -25.34 -9.94 -2.80
N GLU A 251 -26.41 -10.72 -2.96
CA GLU A 251 -26.50 -11.75 -4.00
C GLU A 251 -26.44 -11.14 -5.40
N GLU A 252 -27.09 -10.00 -5.61
CA GLU A 252 -27.02 -9.24 -6.86
C GLU A 252 -25.62 -8.70 -7.14
N ILE A 253 -25.00 -8.02 -6.15
CA ILE A 253 -23.60 -7.57 -6.24
C ILE A 253 -22.68 -8.73 -6.61
N TYR A 254 -22.82 -9.87 -5.93
CA TYR A 254 -21.99 -11.04 -6.17
C TYR A 254 -22.15 -11.56 -7.59
N GLN A 255 -23.39 -11.70 -8.06
CA GLN A 255 -23.69 -12.20 -9.39
C GLN A 255 -23.17 -11.25 -10.48
N VAL A 256 -23.42 -9.95 -10.34
CA VAL A 256 -22.96 -8.93 -11.30
C VAL A 256 -21.44 -8.88 -11.39
N VAL A 257 -20.74 -8.98 -10.25
CA VAL A 257 -19.27 -9.07 -10.24
C VAL A 257 -18.80 -10.34 -10.93
N LEU A 258 -19.40 -11.49 -10.63
CA LEU A 258 -19.05 -12.77 -11.27
C LEU A 258 -19.26 -12.70 -12.79
N ASP A 259 -20.44 -12.29 -13.25
CA ASP A 259 -20.79 -12.19 -14.67
C ASP A 259 -19.84 -11.24 -15.42
N THR A 260 -19.50 -10.11 -14.80
CA THR A 260 -18.55 -9.13 -15.36
C THR A 260 -17.16 -9.75 -15.54
N LEU A 261 -16.66 -10.49 -14.54
CA LEU A 261 -15.35 -11.12 -14.61
C LEU A 261 -15.34 -12.30 -15.58
N GLU A 262 -16.40 -13.09 -15.64
CA GLU A 262 -16.54 -14.17 -16.63
C GLU A 262 -16.52 -13.62 -18.04
N LYS A 263 -17.16 -12.47 -18.28
CA LYS A 263 -17.07 -11.75 -19.55
C LYS A 263 -15.65 -11.27 -19.84
N TYR A 264 -14.94 -10.71 -18.86
CA TYR A 264 -13.53 -10.32 -19.04
C TYR A 264 -12.64 -11.52 -19.40
N VAL A 265 -12.87 -12.68 -18.77
CA VAL A 265 -12.16 -13.92 -19.09
C VAL A 265 -12.47 -14.40 -20.51
N LEU A 266 -13.75 -14.43 -20.89
CA LEU A 266 -14.19 -14.86 -22.21
C LEU A 266 -13.62 -13.96 -23.32
N ASP A 267 -13.76 -12.63 -23.15
CA ASP A 267 -13.37 -11.65 -24.15
C ASP A 267 -11.86 -11.32 -24.12
N ARG A 268 -11.14 -11.80 -23.09
CA ARG A 268 -9.74 -11.45 -22.77
C ARG A 268 -9.48 -9.94 -22.74
N LYS A 269 -10.40 -9.19 -22.12
CA LYS A 269 -10.39 -7.71 -22.05
C LYS A 269 -10.62 -7.21 -20.63
N GLY A 270 -10.46 -5.90 -20.43
CA GLY A 270 -10.69 -5.26 -19.14
C GLY A 270 -9.64 -5.69 -18.12
N LEU A 271 -10.07 -6.34 -17.04
CA LEU A 271 -9.18 -6.84 -15.98
C LEU A 271 -8.70 -8.28 -16.21
N TYR A 272 -8.79 -8.79 -17.44
CA TYR A 272 -8.33 -10.13 -17.76
C TYR A 272 -6.87 -10.37 -17.37
N SER A 273 -6.62 -11.51 -16.73
CA SER A 273 -5.30 -12.09 -16.56
C SER A 273 -5.41 -13.62 -16.47
N PRO A 274 -4.35 -14.38 -16.77
CA PRO A 274 -4.34 -15.84 -16.55
C PRO A 274 -4.66 -16.22 -15.09
N HIS A 275 -4.28 -15.35 -14.15
CA HIS A 275 -4.59 -15.54 -12.73
C HIS A 275 -6.09 -15.39 -12.43
N LEU A 276 -6.78 -14.40 -13.04
CA LEU A 276 -8.23 -14.25 -12.94
C LEU A 276 -8.98 -15.47 -13.48
N GLU A 277 -8.60 -15.96 -14.66
CA GLU A 277 -9.20 -17.17 -15.24
C GLU A 277 -9.05 -18.38 -14.30
N THR A 278 -7.87 -18.53 -13.70
CA THR A 278 -7.61 -19.58 -12.70
C THR A 278 -8.52 -19.44 -11.47
N MET A 279 -8.71 -18.23 -10.95
CA MET A 279 -9.60 -17.98 -9.80
C MET A 279 -11.06 -18.31 -10.11
N ILE A 280 -11.56 -17.95 -11.30
CA ILE A 280 -12.93 -18.27 -11.73
C ILE A 280 -13.12 -19.77 -11.89
N LYS A 281 -12.16 -20.46 -12.54
CA LYS A 281 -12.18 -21.92 -12.65
C LYS A 281 -12.21 -22.60 -11.28
N HIS A 282 -11.33 -22.19 -10.37
CA HIS A 282 -11.27 -22.74 -9.02
C HIS A 282 -12.57 -22.52 -8.24
N TYR A 283 -13.21 -21.36 -8.39
CA TYR A 283 -14.52 -21.11 -7.79
C TYR A 283 -15.60 -22.07 -8.32
N ARG A 284 -15.66 -22.30 -9.64
CA ARG A 284 -16.62 -23.23 -10.26
C ARG A 284 -16.43 -24.66 -9.74
N GLU A 285 -15.20 -25.15 -9.73
CA GLU A 285 -14.86 -26.47 -9.16
C GLU A 285 -15.24 -26.57 -7.67
N THR A 286 -15.08 -25.48 -6.91
CA THR A 286 -15.42 -25.45 -5.49
C THR A 286 -16.92 -25.58 -5.26
N ILE A 287 -17.75 -24.84 -6.02
CA ILE A 287 -19.21 -24.88 -5.86
C ILE A 287 -19.84 -26.16 -6.43
N GLU A 288 -19.19 -26.81 -7.40
CA GLU A 288 -19.59 -28.14 -7.87
C GLU A 288 -19.40 -29.20 -6.79
N ARG A 289 -18.31 -29.12 -6.02
CA ARG A 289 -18.01 -30.04 -4.91
C ARG A 289 -18.81 -29.72 -3.66
N ASP A 290 -18.98 -28.45 -3.34
CA ASP A 290 -19.72 -27.97 -2.17
C ASP A 290 -20.64 -26.78 -2.56
N PRO A 291 -21.91 -27.06 -2.90
CA PRO A 291 -22.89 -26.02 -3.24
C PRO A 291 -23.10 -24.97 -2.13
N ALA A 292 -22.75 -25.25 -0.88
CA ALA A 292 -22.84 -24.28 0.21
C ALA A 292 -21.81 -23.14 0.09
N LYS A 293 -20.76 -23.32 -0.74
CA LYS A 293 -19.77 -22.28 -1.08
C LYS A 293 -20.25 -21.30 -2.14
N LYS A 294 -21.42 -21.53 -2.73
CA LYS A 294 -22.01 -20.59 -3.69
C LYS A 294 -22.22 -19.23 -3.02
N MET A 295 -21.72 -18.18 -3.67
CA MET A 295 -21.79 -16.81 -3.15
C MET A 295 -21.13 -16.64 -1.78
N ASP A 296 -20.05 -17.38 -1.50
CA ASP A 296 -19.20 -17.15 -0.32
C ASP A 296 -18.47 -15.80 -0.46
N PRO A 297 -18.65 -14.83 0.45
CA PRO A 297 -17.98 -13.52 0.36
C PRO A 297 -16.45 -13.63 0.45
N ARG A 298 -15.93 -14.80 0.82
CA ARG A 298 -14.51 -15.10 0.92
C ARG A 298 -13.94 -15.84 -0.30
N ALA A 299 -14.74 -16.11 -1.34
CA ALA A 299 -14.22 -16.65 -2.60
C ALA A 299 -13.15 -15.74 -3.20
N ASP A 300 -12.02 -16.30 -3.64
CA ASP A 300 -10.83 -15.53 -4.01
C ASP A 300 -11.11 -14.47 -5.09
N PHE A 301 -11.76 -14.84 -6.19
CA PHE A 301 -12.13 -13.88 -7.23
C PHE A 301 -12.98 -12.73 -6.63
N PHE A 302 -13.92 -13.03 -5.74
CA PHE A 302 -14.81 -12.02 -5.20
C PHE A 302 -14.06 -11.09 -4.25
N ARG A 303 -13.23 -11.62 -3.35
CA ARG A 303 -12.38 -10.82 -2.44
C ARG A 303 -11.48 -9.86 -3.22
N HIS A 304 -10.92 -10.31 -4.34
CA HIS A 304 -9.99 -9.50 -5.13
C HIS A 304 -10.69 -8.46 -6.02
N TYR A 305 -11.93 -8.72 -6.44
CA TYR A 305 -12.63 -7.92 -7.45
C TYR A 305 -13.98 -7.31 -7.02
N PHE A 306 -14.41 -7.46 -5.76
CA PHE A 306 -15.68 -6.88 -5.30
C PHE A 306 -15.77 -5.37 -5.58
N PHE A 307 -14.64 -4.66 -5.63
CA PHE A 307 -14.63 -3.22 -5.88
C PHE A 307 -15.32 -2.83 -7.20
N LEU A 308 -15.45 -3.75 -8.16
CA LEU A 308 -16.15 -3.55 -9.42
C LEU A 308 -17.60 -3.10 -9.22
N PHE A 309 -18.33 -3.60 -8.21
CA PHE A 309 -19.72 -3.21 -7.99
C PHE A 309 -19.88 -1.69 -7.80
N GLN A 310 -18.85 -1.01 -7.28
CA GLN A 310 -18.87 0.43 -7.05
C GLN A 310 -18.68 1.24 -8.34
N ALA A 311 -18.13 0.62 -9.38
CA ALA A 311 -17.78 1.26 -10.65
C ALA A 311 -18.74 0.92 -11.79
N ILE A 312 -19.44 -0.23 -11.70
CA ILE A 312 -20.41 -0.68 -12.69
C ILE A 312 -21.53 0.35 -12.83
N ARG A 313 -21.89 0.64 -14.08
CA ARG A 313 -22.92 1.61 -14.46
C ARG A 313 -24.05 0.92 -15.23
N ASP A 314 -25.27 1.38 -15.02
CA ASP A 314 -26.42 0.99 -15.84
C ASP A 314 -26.37 1.67 -17.23
N ASN A 315 -27.40 1.44 -18.05
CA ASN A 315 -27.53 2.04 -19.38
C ASN A 315 -27.67 3.58 -19.37
N LYS A 316 -27.96 4.19 -18.21
CA LYS A 316 -28.01 5.65 -18.02
C LYS A 316 -26.70 6.20 -17.46
N GLY A 317 -25.68 5.37 -17.27
CA GLY A 317 -24.40 5.76 -16.70
C GLY A 317 -24.43 5.87 -15.17
N VAL A 318 -25.47 5.43 -14.48
CA VAL A 318 -25.61 5.52 -13.01
C VAL A 318 -24.94 4.32 -12.34
N ARG A 319 -24.21 4.55 -11.25
CA ARG A 319 -23.59 3.50 -10.43
C ARG A 319 -24.64 2.79 -9.55
N TYR A 320 -25.60 2.11 -10.16
CA TYR A 320 -26.84 1.68 -9.49
C TYR A 320 -26.61 0.83 -8.23
N LEU A 321 -25.69 -0.15 -8.26
CA LEU A 321 -25.37 -0.98 -7.08
C LEU A 321 -24.79 -0.16 -5.92
N ARG A 322 -23.99 0.87 -6.24
CA ARG A 322 -23.43 1.79 -5.23
C ARG A 322 -24.55 2.64 -4.62
N GLU A 323 -25.41 3.21 -5.45
CA GLU A 323 -26.51 4.06 -4.97
C GLU A 323 -27.53 3.26 -4.18
N GLU A 324 -27.87 2.04 -4.61
CA GLU A 324 -28.76 1.14 -3.86
C GLU A 324 -28.15 0.73 -2.51
N LEU A 325 -26.84 0.49 -2.47
CA LEU A 325 -26.15 0.20 -1.21
C LEU A 325 -26.22 1.39 -0.24
N LEU A 326 -26.04 2.62 -0.74
CA LEU A 326 -26.15 3.84 0.06
C LEU A 326 -27.58 4.08 0.56
N ASP A 327 -28.59 3.87 -0.29
CA ASP A 327 -30.00 3.94 0.08
C ASP A 327 -30.34 2.90 1.14
N LEU A 328 -30.00 1.64 0.89
CA LEU A 328 -30.23 0.53 1.84
C LEU A 328 -29.57 0.80 3.18
N TYR A 329 -28.30 1.25 3.17
CA TYR A 329 -27.59 1.61 4.39
C TYR A 329 -28.24 2.77 5.15
N SER A 330 -28.91 3.68 4.45
CA SER A 330 -29.60 4.84 5.03
C SER A 330 -30.98 4.48 5.62
N ARG A 331 -31.72 3.56 4.99
CA ARG A 331 -33.08 3.18 5.43
C ARG A 331 -33.14 1.97 6.37
N ASP A 332 -32.22 1.02 6.26
CA ASP A 332 -32.22 -0.20 7.08
C ASP A 332 -31.37 -0.02 8.35
N GLN A 333 -32.05 0.33 9.45
CA GLN A 333 -31.42 0.57 10.75
C GLN A 333 -30.71 -0.68 11.29
N LEU A 334 -31.31 -1.87 11.15
CA LEU A 334 -30.75 -3.11 11.69
C LEU A 334 -29.44 -3.47 10.98
N PHE A 335 -29.42 -3.39 9.64
CA PHE A 335 -28.23 -3.56 8.83
C PHE A 335 -27.12 -2.59 9.23
N ARG A 336 -27.44 -1.30 9.31
CA ARG A 336 -26.49 -0.26 9.70
C ARG A 336 -25.90 -0.52 11.09
N ASP A 337 -26.71 -0.89 12.07
CA ASP A 337 -26.26 -1.12 13.44
C ASP A 337 -25.39 -2.39 13.58
N ILE A 338 -25.71 -3.44 12.83
CA ILE A 338 -24.87 -4.65 12.78
C ILE A 338 -23.52 -4.33 12.13
N TYR A 339 -23.52 -3.68 10.96
CA TYR A 339 -22.27 -3.31 10.28
C TYR A 339 -21.42 -2.37 11.15
N ARG A 340 -22.02 -1.32 11.74
CA ARG A 340 -21.32 -0.39 12.62
C ARG A 340 -20.65 -1.11 13.78
N ARG A 341 -21.35 -2.04 14.42
CA ARG A 341 -20.81 -2.84 15.53
C ARG A 341 -19.62 -3.69 15.11
N GLU A 342 -19.72 -4.37 13.96
CA GLU A 342 -18.63 -5.19 13.44
C GLU A 342 -17.44 -4.34 12.99
N ALA A 343 -17.69 -3.18 12.38
CA ALA A 343 -16.63 -2.23 12.00
C ALA A 343 -15.89 -1.72 13.24
N ILE A 344 -16.62 -1.31 14.30
CA ILE A 344 -16.03 -0.91 15.59
C ILE A 344 -15.18 -2.05 16.18
N LYS A 345 -15.66 -3.30 16.15
CA LYS A 345 -14.88 -4.46 16.64
C LYS A 345 -13.59 -4.67 15.84
N LEU A 346 -13.66 -4.59 14.51
CA LEU A 346 -12.49 -4.69 13.63
C LEU A 346 -11.48 -3.59 13.94
N THR A 347 -11.92 -2.32 13.95
CA THR A 347 -11.06 -1.18 14.24
C THR A 347 -10.44 -1.30 15.62
N THR A 348 -11.23 -1.64 16.64
CA THR A 348 -10.75 -1.79 18.02
C THR A 348 -9.70 -2.91 18.12
N ARG A 349 -9.95 -4.07 17.51
CA ARG A 349 -9.00 -5.18 17.48
C ARG A 349 -7.67 -4.77 16.83
N MET A 350 -7.74 -4.05 15.71
CA MET A 350 -6.57 -3.54 15.00
C MET A 350 -5.79 -2.52 15.85
N LEU A 351 -6.46 -1.53 16.44
CA LEU A 351 -5.83 -0.53 17.31
C LEU A 351 -5.14 -1.17 18.52
N LEU A 352 -5.81 -2.11 19.21
CA LEU A 352 -5.25 -2.79 20.38
C LEU A 352 -4.05 -3.67 20.02
N LYS A 353 -4.14 -4.46 18.94
CA LYS A 353 -3.08 -5.38 18.53
C LYS A 353 -1.85 -4.66 17.98
N LEU A 354 -2.04 -3.53 17.29
CA LEU A 354 -0.95 -2.67 16.82
C LEU A 354 -0.39 -1.73 17.90
N GLY A 355 -1.03 -1.63 19.06
CA GLY A 355 -0.55 -0.82 20.18
C GLY A 355 -0.87 0.68 20.04
N LEU A 356 -1.93 1.02 19.31
CA LEU A 356 -2.36 2.39 19.04
C LEU A 356 -3.39 2.92 20.05
N ALA A 357 -3.66 2.16 21.11
CA ALA A 357 -4.60 2.55 22.16
C ALA A 357 -4.10 3.80 22.89
N GLY A 358 -4.98 4.79 23.05
CA GLY A 358 -4.66 6.04 23.74
C GLY A 358 -3.89 7.06 22.91
N ASN A 359 -3.56 6.79 21.63
CA ASN A 359 -2.78 7.72 20.80
C ASN A 359 -3.36 9.14 20.72
N ALA A 360 -4.69 9.28 20.71
CA ALA A 360 -5.33 10.61 20.73
C ALA A 360 -5.06 11.38 22.04
N MET A 361 -5.00 10.68 23.17
CA MET A 361 -4.63 11.27 24.46
C MET A 361 -3.17 11.69 24.46
N TRP A 362 -2.26 10.81 23.99
CA TRP A 362 -0.83 11.12 23.87
C TRP A 362 -0.57 12.33 22.97
N PHE A 363 -1.23 12.39 21.81
CA PHE A 363 -1.15 13.53 20.90
C PHE A 363 -1.56 14.84 21.59
N ASN A 364 -2.70 14.83 22.31
CA ASN A 364 -3.18 15.99 23.04
C ASN A 364 -2.29 16.40 24.21
N VAL A 365 -1.53 15.48 24.82
CA VAL A 365 -0.60 15.79 25.92
C VAL A 365 0.72 16.35 25.40
N LEU A 366 1.18 15.89 24.23
CA LEU A 366 2.46 16.32 23.65
C LEU A 366 2.36 17.61 22.83
N HIS A 367 1.16 17.98 22.37
CA HIS A 367 0.95 19.10 21.44
C HIS A 367 -0.06 20.15 21.95
N LYS A 368 -0.52 20.02 23.20
CA LYS A 368 -1.02 21.16 23.99
C LYS A 368 0.05 21.53 24.99
#